data_AF-A0A929U6Z8-F1
#
_entry.id   AF-A0A929U6Z8-F1
#
_cell.length_a   1.000
_cell.length_b   1.000
_cell.length_c   1.000
_cell.angle_alpha   90.00
_cell.angle_beta   90.00
_cell.angle_gamma   90.00
#
_symmetry.space_group_name_H-M   'P 1'
#
loop_
_entity.id
_entity.type
_entity.pdbx_description
1 polymer ?
#
loop_
_entity_poly.entity_id
_entity_poly.type
_entity_poly.pdbx_seq_one_letter_code
_entity_poly.pdbx_strand_id
1 'polypeptide(L)'
;FMALFADVLDHLEWKSDFRCDGLAMGIYNIIAVAMVGICTGIFNGLLAKSGYIAPEMVNGVTVAVEQTAAAKSAITFGFVGLEVITGVILAVLLLFLDVEKTEE
;
A
#
# COMPACT_ATOMS: atom_id res chain seq x y z
N PHE A 1 -7.19 3.73 11.67
CA PHE A 1 -7.03 4.59 10.49
C PHE A 1 -8.24 5.47 10.24
N MET A 2 -9.44 4.89 10.09
CA MET A 2 -10.67 5.67 9.85
C MET A 2 -11.03 6.64 10.98
N ALA A 3 -10.71 6.31 12.24
CA ALA A 3 -10.97 7.19 13.38
C ALA A 3 -10.17 8.51 13.34
N LEU A 4 -8.87 8.45 13.00
CA LEU A 4 -8.03 9.64 12.88
C LEU A 4 -8.43 10.51 11.67
N PHE A 5 -8.88 9.86 10.59
CA PHE A 5 -9.36 10.57 9.41
C PHE A 5 -10.69 11.30 9.69
N ALA A 6 -11.60 10.67 10.45
CA ALA A 6 -12.83 11.31 10.90
C ALA A 6 -12.54 12.53 11.78
N ASP A 7 -11.60 12.43 12.72
CA ASP A 7 -11.23 13.54 13.62
C ASP A 7 -10.66 14.76 12.86
N VAL A 8 -9.86 14.52 11.82
CA VAL A 8 -9.37 15.59 10.92
C VAL A 8 -10.50 16.20 10.07
N LEU A 9 -11.48 15.40 9.66
CA LEU A 9 -12.65 15.89 8.90
C LEU A 9 -13.58 16.71 9.79
N ASP A 10 -13.82 16.29 11.02
CA ASP A 10 -14.62 17.02 12.01
C ASP A 10 -13.98 18.40 12.31
N HIS A 11 -12.64 18.47 12.43
CA HIS A 11 -11.92 19.73 12.58
C HIS A 11 -12.02 20.66 11.36
N LEU A 12 -12.01 20.09 10.14
CA LEU A 12 -12.14 20.83 8.89
C LEU A 12 -13.56 21.36 8.67
N GLU A 13 -14.58 20.59 9.06
CA GLU A 13 -15.99 21.00 9.02
C GLU A 13 -16.23 22.16 10.01
N TRP A 14 -15.65 22.09 11.22
CA TRP A 14 -15.72 23.17 12.19
C TRP A 14 -15.09 24.49 11.71
N LYS A 15 -14.03 24.41 10.89
CA LYS A 15 -13.29 25.60 10.39
C LYS A 15 -13.85 26.18 9.10
N SER A 16 -14.54 25.37 8.28
CA SER A 16 -15.02 25.76 6.95
C SER A 16 -16.53 25.86 6.83
N ASP A 17 -17.29 25.42 7.84
CA ASP A 17 -18.77 25.39 7.88
C ASP A 17 -19.38 24.61 6.69
N PHE A 18 -18.56 23.78 6.03
CA PHE A 18 -18.93 23.01 4.85
C PHE A 18 -18.72 21.52 5.12
N ARG A 19 -19.71 20.71 4.73
CA ARG A 19 -19.70 19.28 4.98
C ARG A 19 -18.78 18.56 3.99
N CYS A 20 -17.71 17.94 4.50
CA CYS A 20 -16.58 17.48 3.68
C CYS A 20 -16.48 15.95 3.49
N ASP A 21 -17.38 15.16 4.10
CA ASP A 21 -17.32 13.69 4.10
C ASP A 21 -17.23 13.05 2.71
N GLY A 22 -18.03 13.55 1.75
CA GLY A 22 -18.10 12.98 0.40
C GLY A 22 -16.84 13.23 -0.43
N LEU A 23 -16.19 14.39 -0.25
CA LEU A 23 -14.94 14.73 -0.92
C LEU A 23 -13.79 13.88 -0.37
N ALA A 24 -13.75 13.74 0.96
CA ALA A 24 -12.72 12.98 1.65
C ALA A 24 -12.74 11.49 1.28
N MET A 25 -13.93 10.88 1.26
CA MET A 25 -14.10 9.50 0.82
C MET A 25 -13.79 9.31 -0.67
N GLY A 26 -14.12 10.31 -1.51
CA GLY A 26 -13.77 10.30 -2.93
C GLY A 26 -12.26 10.29 -3.19
N ILE A 27 -11.52 11.17 -2.51
CA ILE A 27 -10.06 11.23 -2.60
C ILE A 27 -9.43 9.93 -2.11
N TYR A 28 -9.92 9.39 -0.97
CA TYR A 28 -9.42 8.11 -0.45
C TYR A 28 -9.58 6.98 -1.47
N ASN A 29 -10.74 6.87 -2.11
CA ASN A 29 -11.01 5.82 -3.09
C ASN A 29 -10.14 5.98 -4.37
N ILE A 30 -9.95 7.21 -4.85
CA ILE A 30 -9.07 7.49 -6.00
C ILE A 30 -7.64 7.04 -5.70
N ILE A 31 -7.11 7.40 -4.51
CA ILE A 31 -5.76 7.01 -4.11
C ILE A 31 -5.66 5.49 -3.97
N ALA A 32 -6.65 4.84 -3.34
CA ALA A 32 -6.67 3.40 -3.15
C ALA A 32 -6.59 2.65 -4.49
N VAL A 33 -7.39 3.04 -5.49
CA VAL A 33 -7.40 2.40 -6.81
C VAL A 33 -6.14 2.71 -7.61
N ALA A 34 -5.67 3.98 -7.61
CA ALA A 34 -4.49 4.39 -8.34
C ALA A 34 -3.22 3.67 -7.83
N MET A 35 -3.09 3.52 -6.52
CA MET A 35 -1.94 2.86 -5.89
C MET A 35 -1.84 1.38 -6.27
N VAL A 36 -2.97 0.68 -6.41
CA VAL A 36 -2.98 -0.73 -6.86
C VAL A 36 -2.41 -0.86 -8.27
N GLY A 37 -2.77 0.06 -9.18
CA GLY A 37 -2.23 0.10 -10.54
C GLY A 37 -0.72 0.36 -10.56
N ILE A 38 -0.25 1.33 -9.78
CA ILE A 38 1.18 1.67 -9.69
C ILE A 38 1.98 0.50 -9.11
N CYS A 39 1.51 -0.11 -8.01
CA CYS A 39 2.18 -1.25 -7.38
C CYS A 39 2.27 -2.44 -8.34
N THR A 40 1.19 -2.73 -9.07
CA THR A 40 1.17 -3.80 -10.08
C THR A 40 2.17 -3.52 -11.21
N GLY A 41 2.27 -2.27 -11.68
CA GLY A 41 3.23 -1.87 -12.70
C GLY A 41 4.69 -2.03 -12.25
N ILE A 42 5.01 -1.57 -11.03
CA ILE A 42 6.34 -1.71 -10.43
C ILE A 42 6.69 -3.19 -10.22
N PHE A 43 5.74 -3.99 -9.75
CA PHE A 43 5.92 -5.42 -9.51
C PHE A 43 6.20 -6.17 -10.82
N ASN A 44 5.43 -5.89 -11.87
CA ASN A 44 5.68 -6.45 -13.21
C ASN A 44 7.04 -6.02 -13.77
N GLY A 45 7.47 -4.77 -13.52
CA GLY A 45 8.81 -4.29 -13.89
C GLY A 45 9.94 -5.00 -13.14
N LEU A 46 9.76 -5.27 -11.85
CA LEU A 46 10.70 -6.05 -11.01
C LEU A 46 10.79 -7.51 -11.47
N LEU A 47 9.67 -8.13 -11.82
CA LEU A 47 9.64 -9.48 -12.39
C LEU A 47 10.36 -9.55 -13.74
N ALA A 48 10.13 -8.58 -14.63
CA ALA A 48 10.80 -8.51 -15.92
C ALA A 48 12.33 -8.37 -15.78
N LYS A 49 12.82 -7.64 -14.77
CA LYS A 49 14.26 -7.47 -14.50
C LYS A 49 14.91 -8.59 -13.69
N SER A 50 14.15 -9.36 -12.92
CA SER A 50 14.69 -10.44 -12.06
C SER A 50 14.93 -11.76 -12.79
N GLY A 51 14.74 -11.78 -14.12
CA GLY A 51 14.93 -12.98 -14.94
C GLY A 51 13.80 -13.99 -14.76
N TYR A 52 12.56 -13.50 -14.62
CA TYR A 52 11.37 -14.34 -14.53
C TYR A 52 11.32 -15.31 -15.72
N ILE A 53 11.42 -16.60 -15.44
CA ILE A 53 11.25 -17.67 -16.42
C ILE A 53 9.76 -17.99 -16.44
N ALA A 54 9.10 -17.68 -17.55
CA ALA A 54 7.71 -18.05 -17.74
C ALA A 54 7.60 -19.59 -17.73
N PRO A 55 6.65 -20.17 -16.98
CA PRO A 55 6.45 -21.61 -16.96
C PRO A 55 6.00 -22.07 -18.35
N GLU A 56 6.81 -22.88 -19.01
CA GLU A 56 6.43 -23.50 -20.29
C GLU A 56 5.55 -24.72 -20.04
N MET A 57 4.46 -24.82 -20.80
CA MET A 57 3.61 -26.01 -20.80
C MET A 57 4.28 -27.10 -21.63
N VAL A 58 4.97 -28.02 -20.96
CA VAL A 58 5.41 -29.28 -21.57
C VAL A 58 4.35 -30.33 -21.25
N ASN A 59 3.67 -30.84 -22.29
CA ASN A 59 2.71 -31.96 -22.17
C ASN A 59 1.49 -31.72 -21.24
N GLY A 60 0.98 -30.49 -21.15
CA GLY A 60 -0.25 -30.18 -20.41
C GLY A 60 -0.09 -30.16 -18.88
N VAL A 61 1.14 -30.23 -18.38
CA VAL A 61 1.49 -30.03 -16.97
C VAL A 61 2.35 -28.79 -16.88
N THR A 62 1.97 -27.85 -16.01
CA THR A 62 2.79 -26.70 -15.67
C THR A 62 4.00 -27.17 -14.87
N VAL A 63 5.14 -27.34 -15.53
CA VAL A 63 6.40 -27.62 -14.85
C VAL A 63 6.85 -26.32 -14.19
N ALA A 64 6.77 -26.26 -12.87
CA ALA A 64 7.34 -25.16 -12.10
C ALA A 64 8.87 -25.19 -12.26
N VAL A 65 9.39 -24.34 -13.15
CA VAL A 65 10.83 -24.11 -13.24
C VAL A 65 11.29 -23.44 -11.94
N GLU A 66 12.43 -23.88 -11.39
CA GLU A 66 13.08 -23.21 -10.26
C GLU A 66 13.27 -21.72 -10.60
N GLN A 67 12.40 -20.87 -10.04
CA GLN A 67 12.49 -19.42 -10.23
C GLN A 67 13.80 -18.92 -9.64
N THR A 68 14.46 -18.00 -10.34
CA THR A 68 15.71 -17.40 -9.90
C THR A 68 15.58 -16.84 -8.48
N ALA A 69 16.65 -16.90 -7.69
CA ALA A 69 16.65 -16.35 -6.32
C ALA A 69 16.19 -14.87 -6.29
N ALA A 70 16.48 -14.12 -7.36
CA ALA A 70 16.02 -12.74 -7.54
C ALA A 70 14.49 -12.62 -7.69
N ALA A 71 13.83 -13.50 -8.45
CA ALA A 71 12.38 -13.49 -8.61
C ALA A 71 11.67 -13.89 -7.30
N LYS A 72 12.16 -14.92 -6.61
CA LYS A 72 11.66 -15.32 -5.28
C LYS A 72 11.78 -14.16 -4.28
N SER A 73 12.94 -13.50 -4.24
CA SER A 73 13.17 -12.33 -3.36
C SER A 73 12.31 -11.12 -3.73
N ALA A 74 12.08 -10.86 -5.02
CA ALA A 74 11.22 -9.77 -5.48
C ALA A 74 9.75 -9.99 -5.10
N ILE A 75 9.27 -11.24 -5.16
CA ILE A 75 7.92 -11.62 -4.72
C ILE A 75 7.78 -11.45 -3.21
N THR A 76 8.72 -11.97 -2.42
CA THR A 76 8.70 -11.80 -0.95
C THR A 76 8.77 -10.33 -0.54
N PHE A 77 9.59 -9.53 -1.22
CA PHE A 77 9.68 -8.09 -0.98
C PHE A 77 8.39 -7.35 -1.36
N GLY A 78 7.76 -7.70 -2.47
CA GLY A 78 6.49 -7.12 -2.90
C GLY A 78 5.34 -7.40 -1.94
N PHE A 79 5.32 -8.59 -1.32
CA PHE A 79 4.22 -9.01 -0.45
C PHE A 79 4.40 -8.61 1.01
N VAL A 80 5.60 -8.75 1.57
CA VAL A 80 5.89 -8.48 2.99
C VAL A 80 6.73 -7.22 3.18
N GLY A 81 7.66 -6.93 2.27
CA GLY A 81 8.58 -5.80 2.41
C GLY A 81 7.85 -4.45 2.42
N LEU A 82 6.84 -4.28 1.57
CA LEU A 82 6.05 -3.04 1.54
C LEU A 82 5.22 -2.87 2.82
N GLU A 83 4.62 -3.94 3.35
CA GLU A 83 3.86 -3.91 4.60
C GLU A 83 4.74 -3.56 5.82
N VAL A 84 5.98 -4.05 5.83
CA VAL A 84 6.94 -3.70 6.88
C VAL A 84 7.31 -2.22 6.83
N ILE A 85 7.53 -1.67 5.63
CA ILE A 85 7.84 -0.23 5.46
C ILE A 85 6.67 0.63 5.91
N THR A 86 5.43 0.30 5.51
CA THR A 86 4.26 1.07 5.94
C THR A 86 4.05 0.97 7.44
N GLY A 87 4.22 -0.21 8.05
CA GLY A 87 4.17 -0.39 9.50
C GLY A 87 5.19 0.48 10.25
N VAL A 88 6.42 0.59 9.75
CA VAL A 88 7.45 1.47 10.33
C VAL A 88 7.06 2.94 10.21
N ILE A 89 6.56 3.37 9.05
CA ILE A 89 6.10 4.74 8.84
C ILE A 89 4.96 5.08 9.82
N LEU A 90 4.01 4.16 10.03
CA LEU A 90 2.93 4.36 10.99
C LEU A 90 3.44 4.46 12.42
N ALA A 91 4.39 3.61 12.82
CA ALA A 91 5.00 3.68 14.14
C ALA A 91 5.69 5.03 14.36
N VAL A 92 6.42 5.55 13.36
CA VAL A 92 7.06 6.87 13.42
C VAL A 92 6.03 7.98 13.49
N LEU A 93 4.97 7.93 12.68
CA LEU A 93 3.90 8.94 12.72
C LEU A 93 3.21 8.97 14.09
N LEU A 94 2.96 7.82 14.70
CA LEU A 94 2.41 7.74 16.06
C LEU A 94 3.34 8.31 17.13
N LEU A 95 4.66 8.18 16.98
CA LEU A 95 5.62 8.82 17.88
C LEU A 95 5.57 10.35 17.82
N PHE A 96 5.18 10.93 16.68
CA PHE A 96 5.06 12.38 16.49
C PHE A 96 3.63 12.91 16.67
N LEU A 97 2.62 12.04 16.70
CA LEU A 97 1.23 12.41 16.90
C LEU A 97 0.95 12.66 18.39
N ASP A 98 1.02 13.92 18.78
CA ASP A 98 0.78 14.41 20.15
C ASP A 98 -0.71 14.58 20.50
N VAL A 99 -1.59 13.78 19.88
CA VAL A 99 -3.05 13.85 20.09
C VAL A 99 -3.45 13.56 21.55
N GLU A 100 -2.68 12.73 22.27
CA GLU A 100 -2.95 12.44 23.68
C GLU A 100 -2.34 13.48 24.65
N LYS A 101 -1.50 14.42 24.19
CA LYS A 101 -0.89 15.44 25.08
C LYS A 101 -1.77 16.66 25.34
N THR A 102 -2.95 16.73 24.75
CA THR A 102 -3.94 17.80 25.01
C THR A 102 -5.06 17.37 25.97
N GLU A 103 -5.00 16.15 26.52
CA GLU A 103 -5.91 15.66 27.57
C GLU A 103 -5.21 15.56 28.94
N GLU A 104 -4.41 16.56 29.30
CA GLU A 104 -4.06 16.91 30.70
C GLU A 104 -4.03 18.44 30.90
#